data_AF-A0A256XHE7-F1
#
_entry.id   AF-A0A256XHE7-F1
#
_cell.length_a   1.000
_cell.length_b   1.000
_cell.length_c   1.000
_cell.angle_alpha   90.00
_cell.angle_beta   90.00
_cell.angle_gamma   90.00
#
_symmetry.space_group_name_H-M   'P 1'
#
loop_
_entity.id
_entity.type
_entity.pdbx_description
1 polymer ?
#
loop_
_entity_poly.entity_id
_entity_poly.type
_entity_poly.pdbx_seq_one_letter_code
_entity_poly.pdbx_strand_id
1 'polypeptide(L)'
;MRKVSISIEDLVDSYLFERTWLVRENANTFKTFSGLFGFVAQEVLKGYALFSSKGYPKEHVEAHLRGDLHIHDLPFARFIAYCAGWSLEKLFRKGLITPNVYASPAKHMSSAVDHIINFICTSQQEWAGAQAFGDFDLYLAPFVHMDKLSPKEVEQNIQRLVFNFNFPSRFGSQSPFVNVTLNFSVNGRKQERPAIIGGKECGTLGDYIEEAMITTYGLINTLKEGDSRHRPFTFPIPTIGVDKNFDWSERKWNIGDIDLTYEIFELTALRGSFYFL
;
A
#
# COMPACT_ATOMS: atom_id res chain seq x y z
N MET A 1 -10.32 -14.65 -38.54
CA MET A 1 -10.13 -14.62 -37.07
C MET A 1 -10.57 -15.97 -36.51
N ARG A 2 -9.72 -16.69 -35.75
CA ARG A 2 -10.17 -17.85 -34.99
C ARG A 2 -11.16 -17.35 -33.93
N LYS A 3 -12.34 -17.96 -33.83
CA LYS A 3 -13.23 -17.71 -32.70
C LYS A 3 -12.57 -18.30 -31.46
N VAL A 4 -12.36 -17.48 -30.44
CA VAL A 4 -11.97 -17.95 -29.12
C VAL A 4 -13.19 -18.64 -28.52
N SER A 5 -13.05 -19.91 -28.16
CA SER A 5 -14.07 -20.68 -27.45
C SER A 5 -13.56 -20.96 -26.06
N ILE A 6 -14.29 -20.51 -25.04
CA ILE A 6 -14.04 -20.83 -23.64
C ILE A 6 -15.13 -21.78 -23.20
N SER A 7 -14.77 -22.95 -22.68
CA SER A 7 -15.70 -23.86 -22.01
C SER A 7 -16.03 -23.29 -20.63
N ILE A 8 -17.30 -22.92 -20.41
CA ILE A 8 -17.75 -22.32 -19.15
C ILE A 8 -17.60 -23.32 -18.01
N GLU A 9 -17.99 -24.58 -18.25
CA GLU A 9 -17.88 -25.66 -17.28
C GLU A 9 -16.41 -25.86 -16.87
N ASP A 10 -15.51 -26.02 -17.83
CA ASP A 10 -14.09 -26.24 -17.53
C ASP A 10 -13.46 -25.04 -16.80
N LEU A 11 -13.83 -23.82 -17.15
CA LEU A 11 -13.29 -22.62 -16.52
C LEU A 11 -13.73 -22.52 -15.05
N VAL A 12 -15.00 -22.76 -14.76
CA VAL A 12 -15.53 -22.74 -13.39
C VAL A 12 -14.96 -23.91 -12.59
N ASP A 13 -14.96 -25.12 -13.15
CA ASP A 13 -14.42 -26.32 -12.53
C ASP A 13 -12.92 -26.21 -12.22
N SER A 14 -12.16 -25.51 -13.08
CA SER A 14 -10.73 -25.28 -12.87
C SER A 14 -10.45 -24.58 -11.55
N TYR A 15 -11.29 -23.62 -11.17
CA TYR A 15 -11.18 -22.94 -9.89
C TYR A 15 -11.78 -23.78 -8.73
N LEU A 16 -12.99 -24.31 -8.92
CA LEU A 16 -13.71 -25.06 -7.88
C LEU A 16 -12.94 -26.30 -7.43
N PHE A 17 -12.31 -27.01 -8.36
CA PHE A 17 -11.58 -28.25 -8.10
C PHE A 17 -10.06 -28.09 -8.22
N GLU A 18 -9.54 -26.86 -8.32
CA GLU A 18 -8.10 -26.57 -8.42
C GLU A 18 -7.40 -27.40 -9.52
N ARG A 19 -8.04 -27.56 -10.68
CA ARG A 19 -7.51 -28.36 -11.79
C ARG A 19 -6.32 -27.71 -12.51
N THR A 20 -6.00 -26.46 -12.17
CA THR A 20 -4.91 -25.68 -12.77
C THR A 20 -4.09 -24.96 -11.71
N TRP A 21 -2.79 -24.83 -11.96
CA TRP A 21 -1.86 -24.07 -11.10
C TRP A 21 -2.19 -22.58 -11.06
N LEU A 22 -2.93 -22.05 -12.05
CA LEU A 22 -3.35 -20.65 -12.10
C LEU A 22 -4.18 -20.21 -10.88
N VAL A 23 -4.89 -21.15 -10.23
CA VAL A 23 -5.62 -20.87 -8.98
C VAL A 23 -4.66 -20.48 -7.84
N ARG A 24 -3.39 -20.88 -7.94
CA ARG A 24 -2.32 -20.63 -6.96
C ARG A 24 -1.20 -19.76 -7.53
N GLU A 25 -1.44 -19.08 -8.67
CA GLU A 25 -0.45 -18.19 -9.30
C GLU A 25 -0.06 -17.01 -8.39
N ASN A 26 -1.01 -16.53 -7.57
CA ASN A 26 -0.81 -15.42 -6.65
C ASN A 26 -0.89 -15.88 -5.19
N ALA A 27 0.24 -15.84 -4.49
CA ALA A 27 0.36 -16.25 -3.08
C ALA A 27 -0.45 -15.38 -2.10
N ASN A 28 -0.88 -14.18 -2.52
CA ASN A 28 -1.68 -13.27 -1.71
C ASN A 28 -3.19 -13.51 -1.84
N THR A 29 -3.62 -14.51 -2.62
CA THR A 29 -5.04 -14.84 -2.83
C THR A 29 -5.47 -16.03 -1.98
N PHE A 30 -6.74 -16.00 -1.56
CA PHE A 30 -7.39 -17.13 -0.91
C PHE A 30 -8.50 -17.68 -1.80
N LYS A 31 -8.76 -18.98 -1.72
CA LYS A 31 -9.89 -19.59 -2.41
C LYS A 31 -11.20 -19.16 -1.76
N THR A 32 -11.83 -18.16 -2.36
CA THR A 32 -13.12 -17.60 -1.94
C THR A 32 -14.07 -17.49 -3.11
N PHE A 33 -15.33 -17.13 -2.84
CA PHE A 33 -16.31 -16.86 -3.89
C PHE A 33 -15.93 -15.62 -4.74
N SER A 34 -15.40 -14.55 -4.13
CA SER A 34 -14.89 -13.40 -4.89
C SER A 34 -13.67 -13.78 -5.73
N GLY A 35 -12.84 -14.71 -5.25
CA GLY A 35 -11.75 -15.29 -6.03
C GLY A 35 -12.24 -16.09 -7.25
N LEU A 36 -13.38 -16.78 -7.17
CA LEU A 36 -13.98 -17.45 -8.34
C LEU A 36 -14.37 -16.42 -9.41
N PHE A 37 -15.08 -15.36 -9.00
CA PHE A 37 -15.43 -14.26 -9.90
C PHE A 37 -14.17 -13.65 -10.53
N GLY A 38 -13.12 -13.46 -9.74
CA GLY A 38 -11.87 -12.92 -10.22
C GLY A 38 -11.14 -13.82 -11.19
N PHE A 39 -11.06 -15.11 -10.91
CA PHE A 39 -10.45 -16.08 -11.79
C PHE A 39 -11.16 -16.12 -13.15
N VAL A 40 -12.49 -16.25 -13.15
CA VAL A 40 -13.29 -16.27 -14.38
C VAL A 40 -13.12 -14.98 -15.18
N ALA A 41 -13.25 -13.82 -14.52
CA ALA A 41 -13.09 -12.53 -15.18
C ALA A 41 -11.69 -12.35 -15.77
N GLN A 42 -10.64 -12.72 -15.02
CA GLN A 42 -9.26 -12.58 -15.47
C GLN A 42 -8.96 -13.45 -16.69
N GLU A 43 -9.36 -14.72 -16.70
CA GLU A 43 -9.14 -15.61 -17.86
C GLU A 43 -9.87 -15.10 -19.11
N VAL A 44 -11.10 -14.59 -18.95
CA VAL A 44 -11.85 -13.95 -20.04
C VAL A 44 -11.12 -12.69 -20.55
N LEU A 45 -10.65 -11.83 -19.66
CA LEU A 45 -9.92 -10.61 -20.01
C LEU A 45 -8.56 -10.89 -20.66
N LYS A 46 -7.82 -11.92 -20.21
CA LYS A 46 -6.61 -12.41 -20.89
C LYS A 46 -6.93 -12.83 -22.33
N GLY A 47 -7.98 -13.61 -22.52
CA GLY A 47 -8.44 -14.02 -23.85
C GLY A 47 -8.83 -12.83 -24.74
N TYR A 48 -9.52 -11.84 -24.18
CA TYR A 48 -9.83 -10.59 -24.89
C TYR A 48 -8.57 -9.82 -25.28
N ALA A 49 -7.62 -9.67 -24.36
CA ALA A 49 -6.37 -8.94 -24.58
C ALA A 49 -5.48 -9.59 -25.63
N LEU A 50 -5.41 -10.93 -25.67
CA LEU A 50 -4.53 -11.65 -26.60
C LEU A 50 -5.18 -11.95 -27.96
N PHE A 51 -6.46 -12.26 -28.00
CA PHE A 51 -7.06 -12.92 -29.17
C PHE A 51 -8.23 -12.17 -29.79
N SER A 52 -8.68 -11.05 -29.21
CA SER A 52 -9.72 -10.20 -29.83
C SER A 52 -9.13 -9.26 -30.89
N SER A 53 -9.97 -8.78 -31.81
CA SER A 53 -9.59 -7.73 -32.78
C SER A 53 -9.24 -6.38 -32.14
N LYS A 54 -9.55 -6.22 -30.84
CA LYS A 54 -9.25 -5.02 -30.04
C LYS A 54 -8.14 -5.29 -29.02
N GLY A 55 -7.50 -6.46 -29.10
CA GLY A 55 -6.39 -6.88 -28.25
C GLY A 55 -5.05 -6.27 -28.66
N TYR A 56 -3.97 -6.90 -28.20
CA TYR A 56 -2.60 -6.56 -28.58
C TYR A 56 -2.30 -6.92 -30.04
N PRO A 57 -1.33 -6.23 -30.68
CA PRO A 57 -0.81 -6.61 -31.98
C PRO A 57 -0.36 -8.09 -31.99
N LYS A 58 -0.61 -8.77 -33.12
CA LYS A 58 -0.33 -10.20 -33.25
C LYS A 58 1.13 -10.55 -32.94
N GLU A 59 2.08 -9.73 -33.38
CA GLU A 59 3.51 -9.94 -33.09
C GLU A 59 3.83 -9.90 -31.58
N HIS A 60 3.18 -9.02 -30.81
CA HIS A 60 3.39 -8.94 -29.35
C HIS A 60 2.78 -10.15 -28.64
N VAL A 61 1.63 -10.63 -29.12
CA VAL A 61 0.97 -11.83 -28.61
C VAL A 61 1.84 -13.06 -28.85
N GLU A 62 2.37 -13.23 -30.06
CA GLU A 62 3.26 -14.35 -30.38
C GLU A 62 4.54 -14.30 -29.56
N ALA A 63 5.15 -13.11 -29.41
CA ALA A 63 6.31 -12.92 -28.54
C ALA A 63 6.00 -13.27 -27.08
N HIS A 64 4.83 -12.88 -26.56
CA HIS A 64 4.41 -13.22 -25.21
C HIS A 64 4.23 -14.74 -25.02
N LEU A 65 3.55 -15.40 -25.96
CA LEU A 65 3.24 -16.82 -25.88
C LEU A 65 4.48 -17.71 -26.05
N ARG A 66 5.50 -17.25 -26.78
CA ARG A 66 6.79 -17.94 -26.91
C ARG A 66 7.76 -17.63 -25.77
N GLY A 67 7.44 -16.66 -24.91
CA GLY A 67 8.31 -16.21 -23.83
C GLY A 67 9.42 -15.24 -24.26
N ASP A 68 9.35 -14.69 -25.47
CA ASP A 68 10.27 -13.64 -25.94
C ASP A 68 10.07 -12.33 -25.16
N LEU A 69 8.84 -12.11 -24.65
CA LEU A 69 8.50 -11.03 -23.73
C LEU A 69 7.44 -11.48 -22.71
N HIS A 70 7.26 -10.71 -21.63
CA HIS A 70 6.20 -10.94 -20.65
C HIS A 70 5.32 -9.70 -20.49
N ILE A 71 4.01 -9.83 -20.77
CA ILE A 71 3.03 -8.78 -20.51
C ILE A 71 2.57 -8.94 -19.05
N HIS A 72 3.13 -8.10 -18.18
CA HIS A 72 2.76 -8.06 -16.76
C HIS A 72 1.27 -7.73 -16.58
N ASP A 73 0.64 -8.37 -15.60
CA ASP A 73 -0.75 -8.13 -15.22
C ASP A 73 -1.70 -8.19 -16.43
N LEU A 74 -1.48 -9.16 -17.32
CA LEU A 74 -2.18 -9.31 -18.59
C LEU A 74 -3.72 -9.12 -18.52
N PRO A 75 -4.45 -9.63 -17.50
CA PRO A 75 -5.89 -9.36 -17.35
C PRO A 75 -6.25 -7.87 -17.28
N PHE A 76 -5.35 -7.04 -16.74
CA PHE A 76 -5.58 -5.64 -16.40
C PHE A 76 -4.82 -4.67 -17.33
N ALA A 77 -3.73 -5.13 -17.95
CA ALA A 77 -2.76 -4.31 -18.66
C ALA A 77 -3.31 -3.40 -19.77
N ARG A 78 -4.49 -3.73 -20.33
CA ARG A 78 -5.16 -2.91 -21.35
C ARG A 78 -6.19 -1.90 -20.80
N PHE A 79 -6.55 -2.02 -19.53
CA PHE A 79 -7.73 -1.37 -18.97
C PHE A 79 -7.37 -0.34 -17.90
N ILE A 80 -6.42 -0.68 -17.04
CA ILE A 80 -6.03 0.15 -15.90
C ILE A 80 -4.52 0.27 -15.81
N ALA A 81 -4.07 1.30 -15.10
CA ALA A 81 -2.66 1.54 -14.88
C ALA A 81 -2.08 0.57 -13.84
N TYR A 82 -0.74 0.44 -13.81
CA TYR A 82 -0.05 -0.53 -12.98
C TYR A 82 0.02 -0.08 -11.51
N CYS A 83 0.95 0.81 -11.16
CA CYS A 83 1.18 1.28 -9.79
C CYS A 83 1.07 2.81 -9.68
N ALA A 84 0.79 3.31 -8.47
CA ALA A 84 0.70 4.75 -8.21
C ALA A 84 1.29 5.17 -6.85
N GLY A 85 1.96 6.33 -6.84
CA GLY A 85 2.29 7.06 -5.62
C GLY A 85 1.30 8.20 -5.40
N TRP A 86 0.75 8.30 -4.19
CA TRP A 86 -0.31 9.24 -3.84
C TRP A 86 0.17 10.34 -2.91
N SER A 87 -0.39 11.54 -3.08
CA SER A 87 -0.06 12.72 -2.28
C SER A 87 -0.96 12.81 -1.05
N LEU A 88 -0.38 12.61 0.13
CA LEU A 88 -1.07 12.83 1.40
C LEU A 88 -1.44 14.31 1.59
N GLU A 89 -0.60 15.24 1.12
CA GLU A 89 -0.94 16.67 1.12
C GLU A 89 -2.28 16.92 0.42
N LYS A 90 -2.45 16.38 -0.80
CA LYS A 90 -3.68 16.56 -1.57
C LYS A 90 -4.87 15.88 -0.89
N LEU A 91 -4.66 14.69 -0.33
CA LEU A 91 -5.69 13.98 0.44
C LEU A 91 -6.14 14.80 1.66
N PHE A 92 -5.21 15.38 2.41
CA PHE A 92 -5.52 16.18 3.59
C PHE A 92 -6.01 17.59 3.28
N ARG A 93 -5.73 18.13 2.10
CA ARG A 93 -6.34 19.38 1.61
C ARG A 93 -7.79 19.20 1.16
N LYS A 94 -8.10 18.08 0.52
CA LYS A 94 -9.40 17.86 -0.14
C LYS A 94 -10.38 17.00 0.65
N GLY A 95 -9.87 16.15 1.56
CA GLY A 95 -10.65 15.06 2.13
C GLY A 95 -10.88 13.94 1.11
N LEU A 96 -11.89 13.10 1.35
CA LEU A 96 -12.26 12.01 0.47
C LEU A 96 -13.55 12.33 -0.27
N ILE A 97 -13.44 12.40 -1.59
CA ILE A 97 -14.57 12.69 -2.46
C ILE A 97 -14.85 11.44 -3.30
N THR A 98 -16.01 10.83 -3.09
CA THR A 98 -16.52 9.70 -3.86
C THR A 98 -17.89 10.04 -4.43
N PRO A 99 -18.40 9.30 -5.44
CA PRO A 99 -19.76 9.53 -5.95
C PRO A 99 -20.86 9.45 -4.88
N ASN A 100 -20.65 8.66 -3.83
CA ASN A 100 -21.66 8.37 -2.80
C ASN A 100 -21.51 9.25 -1.55
N VAL A 101 -20.28 9.63 -1.18
CA VAL A 101 -19.99 10.38 0.06
C VAL A 101 -18.82 11.33 -0.12
N TYR A 102 -18.93 12.50 0.52
CA TYR A 102 -17.94 13.55 0.57
C TYR A 102 -17.50 13.72 2.03
N ALA A 103 -16.31 13.23 2.37
CA ALA A 103 -15.69 13.48 3.66
C ALA A 103 -14.84 14.75 3.59
N SER A 104 -15.17 15.73 4.42
CA SER A 104 -14.37 16.93 4.61
C SER A 104 -12.95 16.58 5.08
N PRO A 105 -11.94 17.43 4.80
CA PRO A 105 -10.58 17.25 5.30
C PRO A 105 -10.48 16.84 6.77
N ALA A 106 -9.62 15.85 7.06
CA ALA A 106 -9.44 15.31 8.40
C ALA A 106 -8.91 16.39 9.36
N LYS A 107 -9.44 16.43 10.59
CA LYS A 107 -9.00 17.35 11.65
C LYS A 107 -8.27 16.65 12.79
N HIS A 108 -8.42 15.34 12.92
CA HIS A 108 -7.84 14.52 13.97
C HIS A 108 -7.11 13.32 13.36
N MET A 109 -6.12 12.78 14.06
CA MET A 109 -5.32 11.63 13.66
C MET A 109 -6.20 10.44 13.28
N SER A 110 -7.27 10.22 14.04
CA SER A 110 -8.20 9.13 13.77
C SER A 110 -8.84 9.26 12.39
N SER A 111 -9.37 10.44 12.05
CA SER A 111 -9.95 10.69 10.73
C SER A 111 -8.90 10.69 9.61
N ALA A 112 -7.67 11.15 9.88
CA ALA A 112 -6.59 11.15 8.89
C ALA A 112 -6.20 9.72 8.49
N VAL A 113 -6.06 8.82 9.47
CA VAL A 113 -5.83 7.40 9.25
C VAL A 113 -7.00 6.76 8.50
N ASP A 114 -8.25 7.06 8.87
CA ASP A 114 -9.42 6.52 8.17
C ASP A 114 -9.48 7.01 6.72
N HIS A 115 -9.05 8.24 6.44
CA HIS A 115 -8.95 8.75 5.08
C HIS A 115 -7.91 7.97 4.26
N ILE A 116 -6.75 7.68 4.84
CA ILE A 116 -5.71 6.88 4.17
C ILE A 116 -6.22 5.47 3.87
N ILE A 117 -6.85 4.81 4.86
CA ILE A 117 -7.40 3.47 4.71
C ILE A 117 -8.45 3.44 3.62
N ASN A 118 -9.46 4.31 3.69
CA ASN A 118 -10.56 4.33 2.73
C ASN A 118 -10.10 4.73 1.33
N PHE A 119 -9.10 5.61 1.22
CA PHE A 119 -8.49 5.96 -0.05
C PHE A 119 -7.89 4.73 -0.74
N ILE A 120 -7.05 3.97 -0.02
CA ILE A 120 -6.43 2.75 -0.56
C ILE A 120 -7.49 1.69 -0.87
N CYS A 121 -8.42 1.44 0.07
CA CYS A 121 -9.47 0.45 -0.10
C CYS A 121 -10.29 0.67 -1.38
N THR A 122 -10.51 1.94 -1.73
CA THR A 122 -11.24 2.34 -2.93
C THR A 122 -10.34 2.31 -4.16
N SER A 123 -9.20 3.00 -4.12
CA SER A 123 -8.37 3.20 -5.30
C SER A 123 -7.67 1.92 -5.77
N GLN A 124 -7.37 0.96 -4.89
CA GLN A 124 -6.74 -0.32 -5.28
C GLN A 124 -7.55 -1.16 -6.28
N GLN A 125 -8.85 -0.87 -6.44
CA GLN A 125 -9.70 -1.56 -7.40
C GLN A 125 -9.48 -1.04 -8.84
N GLU A 126 -8.87 0.15 -8.97
CA GLU A 126 -8.61 0.83 -10.25
C GLU A 126 -7.13 0.76 -10.66
N TRP A 127 -6.30 -0.01 -9.93
CA TRP A 127 -4.88 -0.20 -10.20
C TRP A 127 -4.50 -1.68 -10.10
N ALA A 128 -3.63 -2.14 -11.00
CA ALA A 128 -3.23 -3.55 -11.04
C ALA A 128 -2.19 -3.91 -9.98
N GLY A 129 -1.31 -2.97 -9.62
CA GLY A 129 -0.17 -3.17 -8.73
C GLY A 129 -0.21 -2.32 -7.46
N ALA A 130 0.99 -2.08 -6.93
CA ALA A 130 1.22 -1.41 -5.66
C ALA A 130 0.78 0.05 -5.65
N GLN A 131 0.36 0.49 -4.47
CA GLN A 131 0.06 1.88 -4.18
C GLN A 131 0.93 2.37 -3.03
N ALA A 132 1.39 3.61 -3.11
CA ALA A 132 2.32 4.13 -2.13
C ALA A 132 1.92 5.51 -1.61
N PHE A 133 2.28 5.79 -0.35
CA PHE A 133 2.31 7.15 0.18
C PHE A 133 3.74 7.55 0.52
N GLY A 134 4.17 8.68 -0.03
CA GLY A 134 5.43 9.31 0.35
C GLY A 134 5.26 10.20 1.58
N ASP A 135 6.35 10.34 2.35
CA ASP A 135 6.44 11.26 3.50
C ASP A 135 5.34 10.97 4.55
N PHE A 136 5.05 9.69 4.77
CA PHE A 136 3.89 9.22 5.54
C PHE A 136 3.93 9.65 7.01
N ASP A 137 5.10 9.48 7.64
CA ASP A 137 5.42 9.92 8.98
C ASP A 137 5.27 11.44 9.13
N LEU A 138 5.86 12.20 8.20
CA LEU A 138 5.84 13.66 8.21
C LEU A 138 4.41 14.21 8.09
N TYR A 139 3.57 13.65 7.22
CA TYR A 139 2.19 14.14 7.05
C TYR A 139 1.25 13.74 8.18
N LEU A 140 1.55 12.70 8.96
CA LEU A 140 0.76 12.33 10.15
C LEU A 140 1.21 13.09 11.41
N ALA A 141 2.48 13.49 11.49
CA ALA A 141 3.06 14.17 12.63
C ALA A 141 2.29 15.43 13.13
N PRO A 142 1.78 16.33 12.26
CA PRO A 142 0.99 17.47 12.69
C PRO A 142 -0.29 17.07 13.47
N PHE A 143 -0.91 15.95 13.10
CA PHE A 143 -2.10 15.46 13.80
C PHE A 143 -1.77 14.93 15.18
N VAL A 144 -0.62 14.25 15.33
CA VAL A 144 -0.11 13.80 16.63
C VAL A 144 0.10 14.98 17.58
N HIS A 145 0.72 16.06 17.08
CA HIS A 145 0.96 17.27 17.84
C HIS A 145 -0.36 17.95 18.26
N MET A 146 -1.26 18.17 17.30
CA MET A 146 -2.50 18.91 17.53
C MET A 146 -3.45 18.17 18.49
N ASP A 147 -3.56 16.85 18.34
CA ASP A 147 -4.36 16.00 19.24
C ASP A 147 -3.65 15.73 20.58
N LYS A 148 -2.38 16.12 20.74
CA LYS A 148 -1.53 15.88 21.92
C LYS A 148 -1.47 14.40 22.29
N LEU A 149 -1.29 13.54 21.29
CA LEU A 149 -1.33 12.10 21.48
C LEU A 149 -0.08 11.61 22.21
N SER A 150 -0.28 10.71 23.17
CA SER A 150 0.81 9.92 23.73
C SER A 150 1.34 8.92 22.69
N PRO A 151 2.60 8.44 22.82
CA PRO A 151 3.15 7.41 21.92
C PRO A 151 2.26 6.17 21.80
N LYS A 152 1.60 5.77 22.88
CA LYS A 152 0.65 4.64 22.90
C LYS A 152 -0.60 4.90 22.05
N GLU A 153 -1.12 6.12 22.06
CA GLU A 153 -2.28 6.49 21.24
C GLU A 153 -1.89 6.61 19.76
N VAL A 154 -0.67 7.05 19.46
CA VAL A 154 -0.11 7.01 18.10
C VAL A 154 0.00 5.58 17.61
N GLU A 155 0.64 4.70 18.40
CA GLU A 155 0.76 3.27 18.08
C GLU A 155 -0.61 2.63 17.86
N GLN A 156 -1.63 2.95 18.67
CA GLN A 156 -2.98 2.42 18.48
C GLN A 156 -3.61 2.84 17.14
N ASN A 157 -3.36 4.07 16.69
CA ASN A 157 -3.83 4.55 15.39
C ASN A 157 -3.09 3.88 14.23
N ILE A 158 -1.78 3.68 14.37
CA ILE A 158 -0.96 2.97 13.39
C ILE A 158 -1.33 1.48 13.33
N GLN A 159 -1.54 0.84 14.47
CA GLN A 159 -2.05 -0.53 14.56
C GLN A 159 -3.36 -0.67 13.78
N ARG A 160 -4.31 0.24 14.00
CA ARG A 160 -5.57 0.26 13.23
C ARG A 160 -5.32 0.31 11.72
N LEU A 161 -4.38 1.13 11.26
CA LEU A 161 -4.00 1.22 9.85
C LEU A 161 -3.37 -0.07 9.33
N VAL A 162 -2.39 -0.63 10.04
CA VAL A 162 -1.71 -1.87 9.64
C VAL A 162 -2.70 -3.02 9.51
N PHE A 163 -3.60 -3.21 10.48
CA PHE A 163 -4.61 -4.27 10.41
C PHE A 163 -5.54 -4.09 9.20
N ASN A 164 -6.01 -2.87 8.92
CA ASN A 164 -6.87 -2.61 7.77
C ASN A 164 -6.15 -2.84 6.43
N PHE A 165 -4.84 -2.59 6.36
CA PHE A 165 -4.04 -2.92 5.17
C PHE A 165 -3.72 -4.41 5.01
N ASN A 166 -3.96 -5.24 6.03
CA ASN A 166 -3.76 -6.69 5.93
C ASN A 166 -5.07 -7.48 5.88
N PHE A 167 -6.23 -6.84 6.06
CA PHE A 167 -7.51 -7.47 5.77
C PHE A 167 -7.79 -7.55 4.25
N PRO A 168 -8.43 -8.63 3.78
CA PRO A 168 -8.65 -8.86 2.36
C PRO A 168 -9.80 -7.97 1.83
N SER A 169 -9.48 -6.75 1.41
CA SER A 169 -10.44 -5.77 0.87
C SER A 169 -10.40 -5.64 -0.66
N ARG A 170 -9.38 -6.20 -1.32
CA ARG A 170 -9.26 -6.22 -2.78
C ARG A 170 -10.05 -7.38 -3.36
N PHE A 171 -10.50 -7.20 -4.60
CA PHE A 171 -11.12 -8.27 -5.37
C PHE A 171 -10.24 -9.54 -5.43
N GLY A 172 -10.86 -10.71 -5.25
CA GLY A 172 -10.14 -11.98 -5.06
C GLY A 172 -9.64 -12.23 -3.63
N SER A 173 -10.18 -11.49 -2.65
CA SER A 173 -9.82 -11.62 -1.23
C SER A 173 -8.33 -11.40 -0.97
N GLN A 174 -7.73 -10.41 -1.64
CA GLN A 174 -6.35 -10.00 -1.41
C GLN A 174 -6.29 -8.79 -0.49
N SER A 175 -5.22 -8.69 0.28
CA SER A 175 -4.92 -7.47 1.02
C SER A 175 -4.40 -6.39 0.06
N PRO A 176 -4.63 -5.10 0.35
CA PRO A 176 -4.06 -4.01 -0.42
C PRO A 176 -2.53 -4.08 -0.49
N PHE A 177 -1.96 -3.96 -1.69
CA PHE A 177 -0.51 -3.84 -1.83
C PHE A 177 -0.11 -2.38 -1.57
N VAL A 178 0.35 -2.09 -0.36
CA VAL A 178 0.68 -0.73 0.08
C VAL A 178 2.13 -0.60 0.51
N ASN A 179 2.77 0.49 0.08
CA ASN A 179 4.07 0.93 0.55
C ASN A 179 3.95 2.30 1.25
N VAL A 180 4.74 2.53 2.28
CA VAL A 180 4.85 3.85 2.92
C VAL A 180 6.32 4.26 2.98
N THR A 181 6.63 5.48 2.57
CA THR A 181 7.98 6.03 2.70
C THR A 181 8.08 6.92 3.94
N LEU A 182 9.03 6.60 4.81
CA LEU A 182 9.36 7.36 6.01
C LEU A 182 10.51 8.32 5.69
N ASN A 183 10.37 9.59 6.07
CA ASN A 183 11.32 10.66 5.74
C ASN A 183 11.61 11.62 6.90
N PHE A 184 11.29 11.27 8.15
CA PHE A 184 11.67 12.06 9.33
C PHE A 184 13.19 12.35 9.36
N SER A 185 13.99 11.42 8.83
CA SER A 185 15.45 11.51 8.70
C SER A 185 15.95 12.50 7.65
N VAL A 186 15.10 12.91 6.71
CA VAL A 186 15.51 13.66 5.52
C VAL A 186 15.42 15.16 5.79
N ASN A 187 16.57 15.82 5.91
CA ASN A 187 16.64 17.28 6.00
C ASN A 187 16.43 17.96 4.64
N GLY A 188 15.79 19.14 4.64
CA GLY A 188 15.70 20.04 3.47
C GLY A 188 14.28 20.17 2.89
N ARG A 189 14.18 20.28 1.56
CA ARG A 189 12.95 20.67 0.82
C ARG A 189 11.67 19.90 1.18
N LYS A 190 11.77 18.67 1.70
CA LYS A 190 10.61 17.91 2.16
C LYS A 190 10.04 18.46 3.46
N GLN A 191 10.89 18.79 4.42
CA GLN A 191 10.50 19.37 5.70
C GLN A 191 9.92 20.78 5.54
N GLU A 192 10.35 21.52 4.53
CA GLU A 192 9.81 22.86 4.18
C GLU A 192 8.39 22.82 3.58
N ARG A 193 7.87 21.64 3.22
CA ARG A 193 6.51 21.51 2.69
C ARG A 193 5.46 21.85 3.76
N PRO A 194 4.27 22.32 3.34
CA PRO A 194 3.23 22.69 4.30
C PRO A 194 2.65 21.48 5.02
N ALA A 195 2.53 21.59 6.34
CA ALA A 195 1.72 20.70 7.16
C ALA A 195 0.23 21.03 6.98
N ILE A 196 -0.62 20.02 6.81
CA ILE A 196 -2.05 20.20 6.49
C ILE A 196 -2.94 19.53 7.53
N ILE A 197 -3.79 20.31 8.19
CA ILE A 197 -4.86 19.83 9.08
C ILE A 197 -6.16 20.53 8.73
N GLY A 198 -7.25 19.78 8.64
CA GLY A 198 -8.59 20.34 8.37
C GLY A 198 -8.67 21.10 7.05
N GLY A 199 -7.82 20.75 6.08
CA GLY A 199 -7.75 21.40 4.77
C GLY A 199 -6.93 22.68 4.73
N LYS A 200 -6.28 23.05 5.84
CA LYS A 200 -5.53 24.30 5.99
C LYS A 200 -4.08 24.04 6.36
N GLU A 201 -3.22 24.96 5.97
CA GLU A 201 -1.81 24.95 6.36
C GLU A 201 -1.68 25.33 7.83
N CYS A 202 -0.86 24.59 8.58
CA CYS A 202 -0.65 24.80 10.01
C CYS A 202 0.83 24.90 10.40
N GLY A 203 1.70 25.19 9.45
CA GLY A 203 3.16 25.19 9.64
C GLY A 203 3.84 24.43 8.50
N THR A 204 5.07 24.00 8.75
CA THR A 204 5.84 23.14 7.86
C THR A 204 5.96 21.74 8.45
N LEU A 205 6.23 20.73 7.61
CA LEU A 205 6.43 19.36 8.09
C LEU A 205 7.64 19.25 9.04
N GLY A 206 8.64 20.12 8.87
CA GLY A 206 9.83 20.20 9.72
C GLY A 206 9.56 20.69 11.14
N ASP A 207 8.40 21.28 11.41
CA ASP A 207 8.03 21.73 12.75
C ASP A 207 7.63 20.56 13.67
N TYR A 208 7.45 19.35 13.13
CA TYR A 208 6.87 18.18 13.82
C TYR A 208 7.75 16.91 13.73
N ILE A 209 9.08 17.05 13.71
CA ILE A 209 9.99 15.91 13.53
C ILE A 209 9.92 14.91 14.70
N GLU A 210 9.73 15.40 15.93
CA GLU A 210 9.59 14.53 17.09
C GLU A 210 8.35 13.62 16.96
N GLU A 211 7.22 14.19 16.55
CA GLU A 211 5.98 13.45 16.29
C GLU A 211 6.10 12.52 15.07
N ALA A 212 6.90 12.86 14.07
CA ALA A 212 7.20 11.98 12.94
C ALA A 212 8.02 10.76 13.38
N MET A 213 8.99 10.95 14.28
CA MET A 213 9.74 9.85 14.91
C MET A 213 8.81 8.96 15.73
N ILE A 214 7.90 9.53 16.55
CA ILE A 214 6.91 8.77 17.32
C ILE A 214 5.98 7.97 16.39
N THR A 215 5.56 8.56 15.27
CA THR A 215 4.75 7.87 14.26
C THR A 215 5.49 6.67 13.65
N THR A 216 6.77 6.87 13.31
CA THR A 216 7.64 5.81 12.81
C THR A 216 7.84 4.70 13.85
N TYR A 217 8.08 5.06 15.10
CA TYR A 217 8.22 4.10 16.19
C TYR A 217 6.94 3.27 16.40
N GLY A 218 5.76 3.91 16.35
CA GLY A 218 4.47 3.21 16.42
C GLY A 218 4.28 2.20 15.27
N LEU A 219 4.76 2.51 14.07
CA LEU A 219 4.77 1.56 12.95
C LEU A 219 5.72 0.39 13.21
N ILE A 220 6.92 0.67 13.70
CA ILE A 220 7.92 -0.36 14.01
C ILE A 220 7.40 -1.33 15.06
N ASN A 221 6.89 -0.83 16.19
CA ASN A 221 6.33 -1.66 17.26
C ASN A 221 5.19 -2.54 16.77
N THR A 222 4.25 -1.96 16.00
CA THR A 222 3.13 -2.70 15.43
C THR A 222 3.60 -3.86 14.53
N LEU A 223 4.58 -3.60 13.66
CA LEU A 223 5.12 -4.62 12.76
C LEU A 223 5.97 -5.67 13.49
N LYS A 224 6.67 -5.28 14.57
CA LYS A 224 7.49 -6.15 15.42
C LYS A 224 6.62 -7.15 16.19
N GLU A 225 5.55 -6.66 16.81
CA GLU A 225 4.59 -7.46 17.59
C GLU A 225 3.87 -8.49 16.71
N GLY A 226 3.38 -8.05 15.55
CA GLY A 226 2.63 -8.89 14.61
C GLY A 226 1.15 -9.03 14.99
N ASP A 227 0.48 -10.02 14.39
CA ASP A 227 -0.93 -10.32 14.69
C ASP A 227 -1.10 -11.00 16.06
N SER A 228 -2.34 -11.38 16.42
CA SER A 228 -2.63 -12.06 17.69
C SER A 228 -1.97 -13.44 17.86
N ARG A 229 -1.27 -13.93 16.83
CA ARG A 229 -0.45 -15.14 16.84
C ARG A 229 1.03 -14.83 16.59
N HIS A 230 1.44 -13.56 16.73
CA HIS A 230 2.79 -13.05 16.47
C HIS A 230 3.30 -13.28 15.04
N ARG A 231 2.39 -13.46 14.08
CA ARG A 231 2.75 -13.57 12.66
C ARG A 231 3.07 -12.19 12.10
N PRO A 232 4.05 -12.08 11.19
CA PRO A 232 4.37 -10.82 10.55
C PRO A 232 3.22 -10.32 9.69
N PHE A 233 3.10 -8.99 9.60
CA PHE A 233 2.27 -8.35 8.59
C PHE A 233 3.03 -8.20 7.28
N THR A 234 2.31 -8.28 6.15
CA THR A 234 2.89 -8.03 4.83
C THR A 234 2.85 -6.55 4.47
N PHE A 235 1.81 -5.83 4.91
CA PHE A 235 1.59 -4.43 4.55
C PHE A 235 1.42 -3.51 5.78
N PRO A 236 1.61 -2.19 5.64
CA PRO A 236 2.32 -1.58 4.52
C PRO A 236 3.80 -1.98 4.55
N ILE A 237 4.46 -1.98 3.40
CA ILE A 237 5.91 -2.14 3.32
C ILE A 237 6.55 -0.80 3.68
N PRO A 238 7.23 -0.67 4.83
CA PRO A 238 7.93 0.56 5.18
C PRO A 238 9.22 0.69 4.35
N THR A 239 9.45 1.89 3.85
CA THR A 239 10.66 2.23 3.08
C THR A 239 11.32 3.44 3.69
N ILE A 240 12.64 3.39 3.89
CA ILE A 240 13.42 4.51 4.40
C ILE A 240 14.61 4.79 3.48
N GLY A 241 14.90 6.06 3.24
CA GLY A 241 16.07 6.47 2.46
C GLY A 241 17.34 6.40 3.30
N VAL A 242 18.41 5.85 2.72
CA VAL A 242 19.74 5.80 3.31
C VAL A 242 20.66 6.69 2.48
N ASP A 243 21.01 7.84 3.04
CA ASP A 243 21.96 8.76 2.44
C ASP A 243 23.24 8.90 3.29
N LYS A 244 24.15 9.76 2.84
CA LYS A 244 25.42 10.04 3.53
C LYS A 244 25.24 10.64 4.94
N ASN A 245 24.05 11.14 5.27
CA ASN A 245 23.71 11.74 6.55
C ASN A 245 22.85 10.82 7.42
N PHE A 246 22.55 9.60 6.95
CA PHE A 246 21.81 8.62 7.72
C PHE A 246 22.51 8.39 9.07
N ASP A 247 21.72 8.33 10.14
CA ASP A 247 22.25 8.25 11.50
C ASP A 247 22.72 6.84 11.84
N TRP A 248 23.92 6.48 11.39
CA TRP A 248 24.49 5.15 11.61
C TRP A 248 24.94 4.89 13.05
N SER A 249 25.42 5.92 13.74
CA SER A 249 26.08 5.78 15.05
C SER A 249 26.02 7.03 15.91
N GLU A 250 25.52 8.15 15.39
CA GLU A 250 25.51 9.41 16.12
C GLU A 250 24.34 9.49 17.11
N ARG A 251 23.35 8.58 16.98
CA ARG A 251 22.16 8.49 17.82
C ARG A 251 21.46 9.84 17.90
N LYS A 252 21.25 10.46 16.75
CA LYS A 252 20.45 11.67 16.54
C LYS A 252 18.96 11.38 16.62
N TRP A 253 18.53 10.19 16.22
CA TRP A 253 17.11 9.83 16.15
C TRP A 253 16.64 9.11 17.40
N ASN A 254 16.59 9.85 18.51
CA ASN A 254 16.14 9.29 19.79
C ASN A 254 14.75 9.78 20.20
N ILE A 255 13.97 8.88 20.81
CA ILE A 255 12.72 9.20 21.51
C ILE A 255 12.92 8.80 22.97
N GLY A 256 13.33 9.76 23.81
CA GLY A 256 13.83 9.44 25.15
C GLY A 256 15.08 8.54 25.06
N ASP A 257 15.01 7.34 25.65
CA ASP A 257 16.09 6.35 25.63
C ASP A 257 16.05 5.39 24.42
N ILE A 258 15.06 5.54 23.52
CA ILE A 258 14.87 4.68 22.35
C ILE A 258 15.70 5.22 21.19
N ASP A 259 16.58 4.39 20.63
CA ASP A 259 17.33 4.66 19.40
C ASP A 259 16.55 4.12 18.19
N LEU A 260 16.00 5.03 17.39
CA LEU A 260 15.13 4.66 16.28
C LEU A 260 15.89 3.97 15.14
N THR A 261 17.17 4.28 14.94
CA THR A 261 18.01 3.56 13.96
C THR A 261 18.14 2.11 14.36
N TYR A 262 18.40 1.84 15.65
CA TYR A 262 18.46 0.48 16.17
C TYR A 262 17.14 -0.28 15.95
N GLU A 263 16.01 0.33 16.29
CA GLU A 263 14.69 -0.31 16.13
C GLU A 263 14.35 -0.62 14.66
N ILE A 264 14.76 0.23 13.72
CA ILE A 264 14.61 -0.02 12.28
C ILE A 264 15.38 -1.28 11.87
N PHE A 265 16.65 -1.39 12.26
CA PHE A 265 17.46 -2.55 11.92
C PHE A 265 17.03 -3.82 12.67
N GLU A 266 16.58 -3.69 13.92
CA GLU A 266 16.06 -4.81 14.69
C GLU A 266 14.80 -5.38 14.03
N LEU A 267 13.83 -4.55 13.66
CA LEU A 267 12.65 -5.00 12.92
C LEU A 267 13.04 -5.67 11.60
N THR A 268 14.00 -5.09 10.89
CA THR A 268 14.51 -5.66 9.63
C THR A 268 15.09 -7.05 9.86
N ALA A 269 15.92 -7.24 10.89
CA ALA A 269 16.54 -8.52 11.21
C ALA A 269 15.51 -9.57 11.66
N LEU A 270 14.50 -9.16 12.42
CA LEU A 270 13.48 -10.07 12.95
C LEU A 270 12.42 -10.46 11.93
N ARG A 271 11.99 -9.52 11.07
CA ARG A 271 10.78 -9.67 10.24
C ARG A 271 11.01 -9.42 8.75
N GLY A 272 12.16 -8.87 8.34
CA GLY A 272 12.44 -8.54 6.93
C GLY A 272 11.54 -7.42 6.37
N SER A 273 11.05 -6.52 7.23
CA SER A 273 9.97 -5.58 6.87
C SER A 273 10.44 -4.35 6.08
N PHE A 274 11.61 -3.79 6.39
CA PHE A 274 12.06 -2.54 5.76
C PHE A 274 12.72 -2.74 4.40
N TYR A 275 12.41 -1.81 3.51
CA TYR A 275 13.15 -1.57 2.27
C TYR A 275 14.01 -0.32 2.46
N PHE A 276 15.25 -0.40 1.99
CA PHE A 276 16.21 0.71 2.06
C PHE A 276 16.46 1.23 0.65
N LEU A 277 16.35 2.54 0.45
CA LEU A 277 16.54 3.22 -0.84
C LEU A 277 17.73 4.17 -0.82
#